data_AF-A0A1S2LW91-F1
#
_entry.id   AF-A0A1S2LW91-F1
#
_cell.length_a   1.000
_cell.length_b   1.000
_cell.length_c   1.000
_cell.angle_alpha   90.00
_cell.angle_beta   90.00
_cell.angle_gamma   90.00
#
_symmetry.space_group_name_H-M   'P 1'
#
loop_
_entity.id
_entity.type
_entity.pdbx_description
1 polymer ?
#
loop_
_entity_poly.entity_id
_entity_poly.type
_entity_poly.pdbx_seq_one_letter_code
_entity_poly.pdbx_strand_id
1 'polypeptide(L)'
;MGTFTAHLLVGSAHPYEGGIYGITHTLQLSENGRPAWILNSTNDAKKTKVTWIPTLEHMLEDALLMIGLYVWKDEALCKMKERYFTNQQKNYIQLYEDIDPKHLEEMYARCRDISSTSKIMISVFEGSTIQTQIPVIRAYDHDFEVCLSVFQKAYNVWSGVREERGVLKPS
;
A
#
# COMPACT_ATOMS: atom_id res chain seq x y z
N MET A 1 -3.93 12.61 15.30
CA MET A 1 -5.20 12.20 14.67
C MET A 1 -4.80 11.59 13.34
N GLY A 2 -5.17 10.33 13.07
CA GLY A 2 -4.73 9.64 11.86
C GLY A 2 -5.22 10.36 10.60
N THR A 3 -4.33 10.54 9.63
CA THR A 3 -4.63 11.16 8.33
C THR A 3 -4.37 10.16 7.23
N PHE A 4 -5.29 9.99 6.28
CA PHE A 4 -5.05 9.15 5.12
C PHE A 4 -4.22 9.90 4.09
N THR A 5 -3.04 9.37 3.79
CA THR A 5 -1.99 10.01 2.99
C THR A 5 -1.63 9.23 1.73
N ALA A 6 -2.08 7.98 1.62
CA ALA A 6 -2.03 7.23 0.38
C ALA A 6 -3.20 6.23 0.29
N HIS A 7 -3.53 5.83 -0.94
CA HIS A 7 -4.39 4.68 -1.18
C HIS A 7 -3.95 3.89 -2.40
N LEU A 8 -4.13 2.58 -2.34
CA LEU A 8 -3.87 1.66 -3.45
C LEU A 8 -5.16 0.99 -3.89
N LEU A 9 -5.30 0.77 -5.19
CA LEU A 9 -6.33 -0.05 -5.80
C LEU A 9 -5.67 -1.26 -6.45
N VAL A 10 -6.22 -2.46 -6.22
CA VAL A 10 -5.73 -3.70 -6.81
C VAL A 10 -6.82 -4.36 -7.63
N GLY A 11 -6.50 -4.69 -8.88
CA GLY A 11 -7.43 -5.19 -9.89
C GLY A 11 -6.70 -5.62 -11.15
N SER A 12 -7.32 -5.44 -12.31
CA SER A 12 -6.76 -5.82 -13.61
C SER A 12 -6.52 -4.61 -14.51
N ALA A 13 -5.45 -4.64 -15.30
CA ALA A 13 -5.17 -3.61 -16.30
C ALA A 13 -6.21 -3.66 -17.42
N HIS A 14 -6.84 -2.53 -17.76
CA HIS A 14 -7.78 -2.51 -18.88
C HIS A 14 -7.05 -2.87 -20.20
N PRO A 15 -7.53 -3.86 -20.97
CA PRO A 15 -6.75 -4.40 -22.10
C PRO A 15 -6.60 -3.41 -23.27
N TYR A 16 -7.45 -2.40 -23.36
CA TYR A 16 -7.50 -1.46 -24.50
C TYR A 16 -7.25 -0.01 -24.12
N GLU A 17 -7.28 0.33 -22.83
CA GLU A 17 -7.22 1.72 -22.35
C GLU A 17 -6.31 1.79 -21.12
N GLY A 18 -6.03 3.01 -20.66
CA GLY A 18 -5.41 3.21 -19.35
C GLY A 18 -6.34 2.82 -18.19
N GLY A 19 -5.83 2.94 -16.96
CA GLY A 19 -6.62 2.69 -15.75
C GLY A 19 -6.77 1.21 -15.38
N ILE A 20 -7.75 0.94 -14.51
CA ILE A 20 -7.95 -0.33 -13.81
C ILE A 20 -9.43 -0.74 -13.87
N TYR A 21 -9.70 -2.04 -13.99
CA TYR A 21 -11.05 -2.61 -13.85
C TYR A 21 -11.05 -3.77 -12.87
N GLY A 22 -12.25 -4.19 -12.46
CA GLY A 22 -12.41 -5.37 -11.58
C GLY A 22 -11.69 -5.21 -10.25
N ILE A 23 -11.75 -4.03 -9.63
CA ILE A 23 -11.09 -3.74 -8.35
C ILE A 23 -11.58 -4.74 -7.30
N THR A 24 -10.66 -5.54 -6.76
CA THR A 24 -10.95 -6.58 -5.76
C THR A 24 -10.56 -6.16 -4.35
N HIS A 25 -9.56 -5.28 -4.23
CA HIS A 25 -9.02 -4.85 -2.95
C HIS A 25 -8.62 -3.38 -2.99
N THR A 26 -8.69 -2.76 -1.83
CA THR A 26 -8.14 -1.42 -1.58
C THR A 26 -7.22 -1.45 -0.38
N LEU A 27 -6.14 -0.68 -0.43
CA LEU A 27 -5.31 -0.39 0.74
C LEU A 27 -5.35 1.09 1.03
N GLN A 28 -5.40 1.46 2.30
CA GLN A 28 -5.33 2.85 2.75
C GLN A 28 -4.23 3.00 3.77
N LEU A 29 -3.38 4.01 3.59
CA LEU A 29 -2.32 4.35 4.54
C LEU A 29 -2.80 5.48 5.44
N SER A 30 -2.86 5.22 6.74
CA SER A 30 -3.06 6.24 7.77
C SER A 30 -1.72 6.62 8.39
N GLU A 31 -1.37 7.91 8.40
CA GLU A 31 -0.16 8.49 9.02
C GLU A 31 -0.53 9.57 10.05
N ASN A 32 0.45 10.36 10.52
CA ASN A 32 0.28 11.42 11.55
C ASN A 32 -0.21 10.90 12.92
N GLY A 33 0.34 9.76 13.29
CA GLY A 33 0.09 9.00 14.51
C GLY A 33 0.89 7.70 14.43
N ARG A 34 0.30 6.60 14.90
CA ARG A 34 0.84 5.27 14.59
C ARG A 34 0.49 4.92 13.14
N PRO A 35 1.47 4.70 12.23
CA PRO A 35 1.17 4.41 10.84
C PRO A 35 0.44 3.07 10.73
N ALA A 36 -0.49 2.97 9.77
CA ALA A 36 -1.22 1.74 9.53
C ALA A 36 -1.62 1.58 8.07
N TRP A 37 -1.31 0.43 7.49
CA TRP A 37 -1.94 -0.06 6.27
C TRP A 37 -3.22 -0.80 6.59
N ILE A 38 -4.29 -0.44 5.89
CA ILE A 38 -5.60 -1.06 6.05
C ILE A 38 -6.02 -1.63 4.70
N LEU A 39 -6.00 -2.95 4.58
CA LEU A 39 -6.46 -3.70 3.41
C LEU A 39 -7.92 -4.09 3.58
N ASN A 40 -8.75 -3.78 2.58
CA ASN A 40 -10.16 -4.16 2.52
C ASN A 40 -10.44 -4.91 1.21
N SER A 41 -11.19 -6.02 1.30
CA SER A 41 -11.78 -6.69 0.14
C SER A 41 -13.06 -5.96 -0.29
N THR A 42 -13.21 -5.69 -1.59
CA THR A 42 -14.40 -5.03 -2.18
C THR A 42 -15.51 -6.02 -2.53
N ASN A 43 -15.16 -7.29 -2.75
CA ASN A 43 -16.07 -8.32 -3.26
C ASN A 43 -16.60 -9.29 -2.20
N ASP A 44 -16.04 -9.29 -0.99
CA ASP A 44 -16.48 -10.24 0.04
C ASP A 44 -17.79 -9.81 0.72
N ALA A 45 -18.78 -10.71 0.72
CA ALA A 45 -19.97 -10.61 1.57
C ALA A 45 -19.59 -10.52 3.07
N LYS A 46 -18.47 -11.14 3.46
CA LYS A 46 -17.80 -10.95 4.75
C LYS A 46 -16.63 -9.98 4.54
N LYS A 47 -16.88 -8.68 4.63
CA LYS A 47 -15.86 -7.61 4.50
C LYS A 47 -14.55 -7.96 5.22
N THR A 48 -13.59 -8.54 4.50
CA THR A 48 -12.30 -8.91 5.06
C THR A 48 -11.48 -7.64 5.24
N LYS A 49 -11.12 -7.34 6.49
CA LYS A 49 -10.28 -6.19 6.84
C LYS A 49 -9.03 -6.69 7.55
N VAL A 50 -7.86 -6.35 7.00
CA VAL A 50 -6.56 -6.67 7.59
C VAL A 50 -5.83 -5.36 7.85
N THR A 51 -5.26 -5.19 9.04
CA THR A 51 -4.51 -3.98 9.41
C THR A 51 -3.08 -4.34 9.77
N TRP A 52 -2.10 -3.67 9.17
CA TRP A 52 -0.68 -3.81 9.49
C TRP A 52 -0.14 -2.48 10.01
N ILE A 53 0.69 -2.53 11.05
CA ILE A 53 1.55 -1.43 11.47
C ILE A 53 2.88 -1.64 10.74
N PRO A 54 3.17 -0.84 9.70
CA PRO A 54 4.30 -1.08 8.83
C PRO A 54 5.62 -0.66 9.47
N THR A 55 6.71 -1.08 8.84
CA THR A 55 8.02 -0.47 9.01
C THR A 55 8.04 0.92 8.39
N LEU A 56 8.91 1.80 8.87
CA LEU A 56 9.06 3.15 8.30
C LEU A 56 9.93 3.12 7.04
N GLU A 57 10.94 2.25 7.02
CA GLU A 57 11.94 2.18 5.96
C GLU A 57 11.39 1.50 4.68
N HIS A 58 10.47 0.53 4.84
CA HIS A 58 9.94 -0.31 3.76
C HIS A 58 8.40 -0.24 3.66
N MET A 59 7.80 0.85 4.10
CA MET A 59 6.35 1.03 4.21
C MET A 59 5.57 0.70 2.92
N LEU A 60 6.09 1.05 1.74
CA LEU A 60 5.45 0.67 0.47
C LEU A 60 5.61 -0.82 0.18
N GLU A 61 6.78 -1.41 0.44
CA GLU A 61 6.99 -2.85 0.28
C GLU A 61 6.14 -3.67 1.25
N ASP A 62 5.86 -3.15 2.45
CA ASP A 62 4.91 -3.73 3.39
C ASP A 62 3.51 -3.85 2.80
N ALA A 63 3.05 -2.82 2.09
CA ALA A 63 1.77 -2.88 1.36
C ALA A 63 1.81 -3.90 0.22
N LEU A 64 2.91 -3.97 -0.54
CA LEU A 64 3.05 -4.96 -1.62
C LEU A 64 3.07 -6.39 -1.05
N LEU A 65 3.72 -6.60 0.11
CA LEU A 65 3.71 -7.87 0.81
C LEU A 65 2.31 -8.25 1.31
N MET A 66 1.53 -7.29 1.81
CA MET A 66 0.10 -7.52 2.10
C MET A 66 -0.65 -7.97 0.85
N ILE A 67 -0.41 -7.34 -0.30
CA ILE A 67 -1.05 -7.75 -1.56
C ILE A 67 -0.64 -9.19 -1.93
N GLY A 68 0.65 -9.52 -1.85
CA GLY A 68 1.14 -10.87 -2.11
C GLY A 68 0.52 -11.95 -1.24
N LEU A 69 0.31 -11.65 0.04
CA LEU A 69 -0.28 -12.58 1.02
C LEU A 69 -1.79 -12.72 0.89
N TYR A 70 -2.51 -11.61 0.73
CA TYR A 70 -3.97 -11.59 0.89
C TYR A 70 -4.72 -11.55 -0.44
N VAL A 71 -4.11 -10.99 -1.49
CA VAL A 71 -4.73 -10.85 -2.81
C VAL A 71 -4.24 -11.96 -3.74
N TRP A 72 -2.93 -12.03 -3.98
CA TRP A 72 -2.36 -13.08 -4.84
C TRP A 72 -2.32 -14.43 -4.16
N LYS A 73 -2.25 -14.43 -2.82
CA LYS A 73 -2.18 -15.64 -1.99
C LYS A 73 -1.05 -16.57 -2.46
N ASP A 74 0.12 -15.98 -2.73
CA ASP A 74 1.29 -16.75 -3.15
C ASP A 74 1.60 -17.84 -2.11
N GLU A 75 1.70 -19.09 -2.57
CA GLU A 75 1.81 -20.24 -1.68
C GLU A 75 3.08 -20.19 -0.83
N ALA A 76 4.20 -19.71 -1.39
CA ALA A 76 5.45 -19.61 -0.67
C ALA A 76 5.37 -18.52 0.39
N LEU A 77 4.83 -17.34 0.07
CA LEU A 77 4.59 -16.28 1.06
C LEU A 77 3.63 -16.74 2.17
N CYS A 78 2.57 -17.47 1.84
CA CYS A 78 1.64 -18.00 2.85
C CYS A 78 2.34 -18.96 3.82
N LYS A 79 3.18 -19.87 3.32
CA LYS A 79 4.00 -20.77 4.15
C LYS A 79 5.04 -20.01 4.99
N MET A 80 5.69 -18.99 4.41
CA MET A 80 6.61 -18.12 5.15
C MET A 80 5.87 -17.38 6.26
N LYS A 81 4.67 -16.86 5.99
CA LYS A 81 3.85 -16.19 7.00
C LYS A 81 3.53 -17.12 8.17
N GLU A 82 3.12 -18.36 7.90
CA GLU A 82 2.83 -19.35 8.93
C GLU A 82 4.03 -19.65 9.84
N ARG A 83 5.24 -19.62 9.27
CA ARG A 83 6.49 -19.91 9.97
C ARG A 83 7.07 -18.70 10.71
N TYR A 84 7.02 -17.52 10.10
CA TYR A 84 7.78 -16.34 10.54
C TYR A 84 7.00 -15.40 11.45
N PHE A 85 5.67 -15.34 11.30
CA PHE A 85 4.85 -14.47 12.15
C PHE A 85 4.52 -15.13 13.48
N THR A 86 4.91 -14.49 14.57
CA THR A 86 4.74 -15.01 15.93
C THR A 86 3.32 -14.79 16.48
N ASN A 87 2.57 -13.80 15.98
CA ASN A 87 1.33 -13.35 16.60
C ASN A 87 0.15 -13.24 15.61
N GLN A 88 -0.36 -14.39 15.17
CA GLN A 88 -1.42 -14.46 14.16
C GLN A 88 -2.84 -14.22 14.70
N GLN A 89 -3.02 -14.07 16.02
CA GLN A 89 -4.34 -13.93 16.66
C GLN A 89 -4.77 -12.47 16.93
N LYS A 90 -3.89 -11.49 16.70
CA LYS A 90 -4.23 -10.07 16.87
C LYS A 90 -5.12 -9.59 15.72
N ASN A 91 -5.96 -8.58 15.99
CA ASN A 91 -6.73 -7.86 14.97
C ASN A 91 -5.85 -7.07 13.98
N TYR A 92 -4.55 -6.95 14.27
CA TYR A 92 -3.57 -6.27 13.44
C TYR A 92 -2.19 -6.90 13.62
N ILE A 93 -1.34 -6.79 12.62
CA ILE A 93 0.04 -7.28 12.62
C ILE A 93 0.99 -6.09 12.77
N GLN A 94 2.02 -6.22 13.60
CA GLN A 94 3.06 -5.20 13.77
C GLN A 94 4.39 -5.69 13.27
N LEU A 95 4.93 -5.08 12.21
CA LEU A 95 6.09 -5.65 11.53
C LEU A 95 7.38 -5.57 12.34
N TYR A 96 7.55 -4.58 13.21
CA TYR A 96 8.71 -4.53 14.12
C TYR A 96 8.65 -5.52 15.28
N GLU A 97 7.47 -6.04 15.65
CA GLU A 97 7.29 -6.91 16.83
C GLU A 97 6.99 -8.36 16.45
N ASP A 98 6.16 -8.57 15.42
CA ASP A 98 5.56 -9.86 15.12
C ASP A 98 6.39 -10.68 14.11
N ILE A 99 7.46 -10.12 13.52
CA ILE A 99 8.39 -10.79 12.59
C ILE A 99 9.82 -10.28 12.77
N ASP A 100 10.81 -11.18 12.65
CA ASP A 100 12.24 -10.80 12.64
C ASP A 100 12.59 -10.05 11.34
N PRO A 101 13.36 -8.95 11.40
CA PRO A 101 13.74 -8.19 10.21
C PRO A 101 14.39 -9.00 9.09
N LYS A 102 15.16 -10.05 9.41
CA LYS A 102 15.78 -10.91 8.38
C LYS A 102 14.73 -11.74 7.64
N HIS A 103 13.76 -12.27 8.36
CA HIS A 103 12.65 -13.01 7.76
C HIS A 103 11.74 -12.08 6.94
N LEU A 104 11.58 -10.83 7.37
CA LEU A 104 10.83 -9.84 6.62
C LEU A 104 11.52 -9.50 5.28
N GLU A 105 12.85 -9.32 5.28
CA GLU A 105 13.61 -9.12 4.04
C GLU A 105 13.51 -10.33 3.09
N GLU A 106 13.57 -11.57 3.62
CA GLU A 106 13.34 -12.77 2.81
C GLU A 106 11.94 -12.76 2.17
N MET A 107 10.92 -12.30 2.90
CA MET A 107 9.56 -12.17 2.38
C MET A 107 9.46 -11.08 1.31
N TYR A 108 10.15 -9.95 1.45
CA TYR A 108 10.22 -8.94 0.39
C TYR A 108 10.89 -9.49 -0.87
N ALA A 109 12.02 -10.18 -0.73
CA ALA A 109 12.70 -10.81 -1.85
C ALA A 109 11.77 -11.78 -2.60
N ARG A 110 11.07 -12.66 -1.88
CA ARG A 110 10.06 -13.54 -2.48
C ARG A 110 8.94 -12.76 -3.15
N CYS A 111 8.49 -11.67 -2.55
CA CYS A 111 7.40 -10.85 -3.10
C CYS A 111 7.80 -10.17 -4.42
N ARG A 112 9.06 -9.74 -4.57
CA ARG A 112 9.59 -9.15 -5.81
C ARG A 112 9.64 -10.18 -6.96
N ASP A 113 9.81 -11.46 -6.65
CA ASP A 113 9.85 -12.56 -7.63
C ASP A 113 8.47 -13.02 -8.13
N ILE A 114 7.38 -12.46 -7.60
CA ILE A 114 6.03 -12.83 -8.04
C ILE A 114 5.74 -12.07 -9.34
N SER A 115 5.43 -12.78 -10.42
CA SER A 115 4.83 -12.17 -11.61
C SER A 115 3.31 -12.27 -11.52
N SER A 116 2.58 -11.21 -11.85
CA SER A 116 1.12 -11.28 -11.96
C SER A 116 0.60 -10.30 -13.00
N THR A 117 -0.54 -10.63 -13.63
CA THR A 117 -1.27 -9.70 -14.52
C THR A 117 -2.13 -8.69 -13.75
N SER A 118 -1.93 -8.60 -12.44
CA SER A 118 -2.65 -7.63 -11.61
C SER A 118 -2.08 -6.24 -11.86
N LYS A 119 -2.98 -5.24 -11.87
CA LYS A 119 -2.61 -3.83 -11.87
C LYS A 119 -2.79 -3.24 -10.48
N ILE A 120 -1.80 -2.46 -10.05
CA ILE A 120 -1.80 -1.71 -8.80
C ILE A 120 -1.75 -0.22 -9.14
N MET A 121 -2.82 0.50 -8.80
CA MET A 121 -2.79 1.97 -8.84
C MET A 121 -2.42 2.50 -7.46
N ILE A 122 -1.45 3.40 -7.39
CA ILE A 122 -0.92 3.98 -6.15
C ILE A 122 -1.15 5.49 -6.20
N SER A 123 -2.09 6.01 -5.40
CA SER A 123 -2.18 7.46 -5.23
C SER A 123 -1.50 7.90 -3.95
N VAL A 124 -0.58 8.84 -4.07
CA VAL A 124 0.21 9.40 -2.97
C VAL A 124 -0.14 10.86 -2.81
N PHE A 125 -0.58 11.23 -1.61
CA PHE A 125 -0.93 12.60 -1.25
C PHE A 125 0.25 13.31 -0.60
N GLU A 126 0.19 14.65 -0.61
CA GLU A 126 1.22 15.52 -0.06
C GLU A 126 1.59 15.13 1.38
N GLY A 127 2.89 14.98 1.64
CA GLY A 127 3.43 14.66 2.96
C GLY A 127 3.40 13.18 3.34
N SER A 128 3.04 12.27 2.42
CA SER A 128 3.11 10.83 2.71
C SER A 128 4.54 10.31 2.73
N THR A 129 4.86 9.45 3.71
CA THR A 129 6.20 8.84 3.83
C THR A 129 6.55 7.98 2.61
N ILE A 130 5.56 7.35 1.96
CA ILE A 130 5.83 6.45 0.82
C ILE A 130 6.23 7.19 -0.45
N GLN A 131 6.12 8.52 -0.50
CA GLN A 131 6.48 9.30 -1.69
C GLN A 131 7.94 9.09 -2.09
N THR A 132 8.85 8.98 -1.12
CA THR A 132 10.28 8.70 -1.37
C THR A 132 10.56 7.23 -1.69
N GLN A 133 9.61 6.34 -1.41
CA GLN A 133 9.74 4.89 -1.59
C GLN A 133 9.19 4.41 -2.94
N ILE A 134 8.48 5.25 -3.70
CA ILE A 134 7.93 4.92 -5.02
C ILE A 134 8.94 4.22 -5.96
N PRO A 135 10.24 4.59 -6.03
CA PRO A 135 11.18 3.90 -6.91
C PRO A 135 11.29 2.39 -6.71
N VAL A 136 10.94 1.87 -5.53
CA VAL A 136 11.02 0.44 -5.19
C VAL A 136 10.14 -0.43 -6.09
N ILE A 137 9.03 0.11 -6.61
CA ILE A 137 8.11 -0.65 -7.47
C ILE A 137 8.76 -1.09 -8.79
N ARG A 138 9.88 -0.47 -9.19
CA ARG A 138 10.66 -0.89 -10.38
C ARG A 138 11.25 -2.28 -10.24
N ALA A 139 11.39 -2.78 -9.01
CA ALA A 139 11.90 -4.13 -8.74
C ALA A 139 10.82 -5.22 -8.82
N TYR A 140 9.57 -4.86 -9.12
CA TYR A 140 8.43 -5.78 -9.15
C TYR A 140 7.90 -5.98 -10.57
N ASP A 141 7.57 -7.21 -10.92
CA ASP A 141 7.00 -7.60 -12.22
C ASP A 141 5.46 -7.54 -12.20
N HIS A 142 4.94 -6.33 -12.01
CA HIS A 142 3.50 -6.01 -12.03
C HIS A 142 3.23 -4.71 -12.76
N ASP A 143 1.98 -4.54 -13.22
CA ASP A 143 1.53 -3.27 -13.77
C ASP A 143 1.30 -2.26 -12.65
N PHE A 144 2.03 -1.15 -12.67
CA PHE A 144 1.85 -0.04 -11.74
C PHE A 144 1.40 1.23 -12.44
N GLU A 145 0.54 1.99 -11.78
CA GLU A 145 0.22 3.36 -12.16
C GLU A 145 0.32 4.25 -10.91
N VAL A 146 1.19 5.26 -10.94
CA VAL A 146 1.44 6.13 -9.78
C VAL A 146 0.82 7.50 -10.01
N CYS A 147 -0.09 7.88 -9.13
CA CYS A 147 -0.79 9.15 -9.12
C CYS A 147 -0.23 10.03 -7.99
N LEU A 148 0.59 11.01 -8.35
CA LEU A 148 1.10 11.99 -7.39
C LEU A 148 0.23 13.24 -7.41
N SER A 149 0.04 13.85 -6.24
CA SER A 149 -0.61 15.15 -6.14
C SER A 149 0.26 16.23 -6.79
N VAL A 150 -0.20 16.82 -7.89
CA VAL A 150 0.49 17.93 -8.57
C VAL A 150 -0.04 19.31 -8.18
N PHE A 151 -1.20 19.34 -7.51
CA PHE A 151 -1.86 20.56 -7.04
C PHE A 151 -2.61 20.28 -5.74
N GLN A 152 -2.55 21.22 -4.81
CA GLN A 152 -3.30 21.21 -3.56
C GLN A 152 -3.85 22.60 -3.27
N LYS A 153 -5.12 22.67 -2.85
CA LYS A 153 -5.73 23.85 -2.25
C LYS A 153 -6.26 23.50 -0.87
N ALA A 154 -5.60 23.97 0.18
CA ALA A 154 -5.90 23.58 1.55
C ALA A 154 -6.24 24.82 2.40
N TYR A 155 -7.17 24.66 3.35
CA TYR A 155 -7.45 25.70 4.33
C TYR A 155 -6.40 25.65 5.45
N ASN A 156 -5.68 26.75 5.64
CA ASN A 156 -4.74 26.89 6.74
C ASN A 156 -5.48 27.45 7.96
N VAL A 157 -5.63 26.60 8.99
CA VAL A 157 -6.34 26.94 10.23
C VAL A 157 -5.70 28.07 11.02
N TRP A 158 -4.40 28.33 10.82
CA TRP A 158 -3.67 29.38 11.53
C TRP A 158 -3.81 30.74 10.86
N SER A 159 -3.80 30.79 9.52
CA SER A 159 -3.93 32.03 8.76
C SER A 159 -5.38 32.37 8.36
N GLY A 160 -6.30 31.40 8.46
CA GLY A 160 -7.71 31.58 8.10
C GLY A 160 -7.96 31.69 6.60
N VAL A 161 -6.97 31.37 5.76
CA VAL A 161 -7.05 31.47 4.30
C VAL A 161 -6.79 30.13 3.63
N ARG A 162 -7.27 30.00 2.39
CA ARG A 162 -6.91 28.85 1.54
C ARG A 162 -5.59 29.14 0.83
N GLU A 163 -4.64 28.25 1.00
CA GLU A 163 -3.33 28.29 0.35
C GLU A 163 -3.31 27.28 -0.81
N GLU A 164 -2.67 27.68 -1.90
CA GLU A 164 -2.49 26.84 -3.09
C GLU A 164 -1.01 26.46 -3.22
N ARG A 165 -0.76 25.21 -3.61
CA ARG A 165 0.57 24.66 -3.91
C ARG A 165 0.50 23.84 -5.20
N GLY A 166 1.55 23.90 -6.02
CA GLY A 166 1.63 23.17 -7.29
C GLY A 166 0.91 23.85 -8.44
N VAL A 167 0.68 23.12 -9.54
CA VAL A 167 0.09 23.65 -10.79
C VAL A 167 -0.96 22.70 -11.36
N LEU A 168 -2.07 23.25 -11.85
CA LEU A 168 -3.15 22.48 -12.50
C LEU A 168 -2.85 22.10 -13.96
N LYS A 169 -1.71 22.52 -14.50
CA LYS A 169 -1.31 22.18 -15.87
C LYS A 169 -0.45 20.92 -15.84
N PRO A 170 -0.81 19.86 -16.58
CA PRO A 170 0.10 18.75 -16.81
C PRO A 170 1.37 19.28 -17.47
N SER A 171 2.53 18.88 -16.97
CA SER A 171 3.85 19.09 -17.58
C SER A 171 4.06 18.20 -18.79
#